data_AF-A0ABD3QTE4-F1
#
_entry.id   AF-A0ABD3QTE4-F1
#
_cell.length_a   1.000
_cell.length_b   1.000
_cell.length_c   1.000
_cell.angle_alpha   90.00
_cell.angle_beta   90.00
_cell.angle_gamma   90.00
#
_symmetry.space_group_name_H-M   'P 1'
#
loop_
_entity.id
_entity.type
_entity.pdbx_description
1 polymer ?
#
loop_
_entity_poly.entity_id
_entity_poly.type
_entity_poly.pdbx_seq_one_letter_code
_entity_poly.pdbx_strand_id
1 'polypeptide(L)'
;MRSTSLLIFAASIASSTSFNLPSPHVHSLPRQSTIGIINIRGGDSGVMTSSTKLFSALAPVSEALVSGSPLRAVGALYAVASLTVVPLTLIRQAYSFSVGYGLSVATMSMALLYAFIFPEGNLSVAPFQSSVPAILALNSLIYGLRLASFIFLREQTVESKKKAFKELDKSGPIKRIPLALGVSLLYAFMTSPALFALRDTTLAAGSALEKVQLYSTGVSVFGMILEAIADQHKYQAKRGKDGEDKFVGPTTWSYRLCRHPNYLGEILFWIGLFAAGSVSFGKSIVAWVCGTLGLWGILSIMFGASSRLDKKQEEKYGGQSAYVEWKKNVPYSLVPLFK
;
A
#
# COMPACT_ATOMS: atom_id res chain seq x y z
N MET A 1 -34.58 -48.11 -5.90
CA MET A 1 -33.61 -48.33 -7.00
C MET A 1 -33.09 -46.99 -7.50
N ARG A 2 -31.77 -46.84 -7.48
CA ARG A 2 -30.88 -46.04 -8.35
C ARG A 2 -31.25 -44.58 -8.66
N SER A 3 -30.40 -43.67 -8.21
CA SER A 3 -29.57 -42.91 -9.14
C SER A 3 -28.39 -42.26 -8.40
N THR A 4 -27.24 -42.92 -8.50
CA THR A 4 -25.92 -42.34 -8.27
C THR A 4 -25.21 -42.51 -9.60
N SER A 5 -24.91 -41.41 -10.29
CA SER A 5 -24.08 -41.40 -11.50
C SER A 5 -23.17 -40.17 -11.45
N LEU A 6 -21.89 -40.39 -11.12
CA LEU A 6 -20.76 -40.42 -12.08
C LEU A 6 -20.41 -38.97 -12.52
N LEU A 7 -19.36 -38.27 -12.05
CA LEU A 7 -17.96 -38.64 -11.79
C LEU A 7 -17.39 -39.52 -12.90
N ILE A 8 -16.36 -39.02 -13.58
CA ILE A 8 -15.62 -39.61 -14.72
C ILE A 8 -16.21 -39.24 -16.10
N PHE A 9 -15.89 -38.04 -16.60
CA PHE A 9 -15.72 -37.80 -18.05
C PHE A 9 -14.97 -36.48 -18.32
N ALA A 10 -13.64 -36.51 -18.17
CA ALA A 10 -12.73 -35.54 -18.80
C ALA A 10 -11.29 -36.08 -18.79
N ALA A 11 -11.13 -37.33 -19.19
CA ALA A 11 -9.84 -37.98 -19.47
C ALA A 11 -10.02 -38.87 -20.69
N SER A 12 -10.20 -38.27 -21.86
CA SER A 12 -9.98 -38.87 -23.18
C SER A 12 -10.34 -37.83 -24.25
N ILE A 13 -9.33 -37.15 -24.80
CA ILE A 13 -9.19 -36.74 -26.21
C ILE A 13 -7.68 -36.53 -26.36
N ALA A 14 -6.98 -37.64 -26.58
CA ALA A 14 -5.61 -37.69 -27.04
C ALA A 14 -5.57 -38.85 -28.03
N SER A 15 -5.76 -38.57 -29.32
CA SER A 15 -5.40 -39.44 -30.45
C SER A 15 -6.11 -38.94 -31.71
N SER A 16 -5.37 -38.24 -32.57
CA SER A 16 -5.35 -38.38 -34.05
C SER A 16 -5.15 -37.04 -34.77
N THR A 17 -3.90 -36.60 -34.89
CA THR A 17 -3.36 -35.88 -36.06
C THR A 17 -1.85 -35.76 -35.88
N SER A 18 -1.13 -36.73 -36.44
CA SER A 18 0.32 -36.73 -36.58
C SER A 18 0.72 -35.83 -37.76
N PHE A 19 1.29 -34.66 -37.45
CA PHE A 19 1.96 -33.81 -38.43
C PHE A 19 3.46 -33.90 -38.15
N ASN A 20 4.21 -34.61 -39.01
CA ASN A 20 5.66 -34.77 -38.90
C ASN A 20 6.35 -33.47 -39.31
N LEU A 21 7.04 -32.82 -38.36
CA LEU A 21 8.02 -31.78 -38.64
C LEU A 21 9.45 -32.39 -38.59
N PRO A 22 10.39 -31.95 -39.45
CA PRO A 22 11.72 -32.53 -39.52
C PRO A 22 12.55 -32.16 -38.28
N SER A 23 13.32 -33.14 -37.78
CA SER A 23 14.27 -32.97 -36.67
C SER A 23 15.31 -31.89 -36.99
N PRO A 24 15.59 -30.93 -36.09
CA PRO A 24 16.71 -30.01 -36.28
C PRO A 24 18.02 -30.72 -35.91
N HIS A 25 18.95 -30.74 -36.87
CA HIS A 25 20.34 -31.10 -36.65
C HIS A 25 20.96 -30.26 -35.52
N VAL A 26 21.50 -30.95 -34.51
CA VAL A 26 22.29 -30.33 -33.45
C VAL A 26 23.68 -30.01 -34.00
N HIS A 27 23.91 -28.75 -34.38
CA HIS A 27 25.26 -28.21 -34.49
C HIS A 27 25.66 -27.60 -33.14
N SER A 28 26.60 -28.26 -32.45
CA SER A 28 27.27 -27.73 -31.27
C SER A 28 28.17 -26.56 -31.66
N LEU A 29 27.76 -25.33 -31.35
CA LEU A 29 28.63 -24.14 -31.40
C LEU A 29 29.24 -23.89 -30.01
N PRO A 30 30.53 -23.52 -29.92
CA PRO A 30 31.17 -23.25 -28.63
C PRO A 30 30.59 -21.99 -28.00
N ARG A 31 30.34 -22.06 -26.70
CA ARG A 31 29.86 -20.99 -25.83
C ARG A 31 30.94 -19.91 -25.71
N GLN A 32 30.97 -18.93 -26.61
CA GLN A 32 31.69 -17.68 -26.38
C GLN A 32 30.78 -16.69 -25.67
N SER A 33 31.00 -16.56 -24.36
CA SER A 33 30.55 -15.40 -23.59
C SER A 33 31.35 -14.18 -24.04
N THR A 34 30.82 -13.39 -24.96
CA THR A 34 31.41 -12.09 -25.30
C THR A 34 31.12 -11.11 -24.17
N ILE A 35 31.93 -11.16 -23.12
CA ILE A 35 32.06 -10.08 -22.14
C ILE A 35 32.74 -8.94 -22.90
N GLY A 36 31.98 -7.88 -23.20
CA GLY A 36 32.56 -6.64 -23.71
C GLY A 36 33.46 -6.02 -22.65
N ILE A 37 34.76 -6.27 -22.74
CA ILE A 37 35.77 -5.61 -21.91
C ILE A 37 36.00 -4.22 -22.51
N ILE A 38 35.40 -3.19 -21.92
CA ILE A 38 35.84 -1.82 -22.13
C ILE A 38 37.10 -1.63 -21.28
N ASN A 39 38.25 -1.68 -21.93
CA ASN A 39 39.55 -1.52 -21.29
C ASN A 39 39.80 -0.02 -21.06
N ILE A 40 39.36 0.53 -19.92
CA ILE A 40 39.75 1.88 -19.50
C ILE A 40 41.17 1.78 -18.93
N ARG A 41 42.09 2.48 -19.60
CA ARG A 41 43.52 2.47 -19.29
C ARG A 41 43.75 3.17 -17.94
N GLY A 42 43.99 2.37 -16.90
CA GLY A 42 44.52 2.81 -15.60
C GLY A 42 43.56 2.66 -14.43
N GLY A 43 43.89 1.76 -13.50
CA GLY A 43 43.38 1.75 -12.12
C GLY A 43 42.15 0.87 -11.87
N ASP A 44 42.39 -0.24 -11.17
CA ASP A 44 41.46 -1.10 -10.43
C ASP A 44 40.40 -1.90 -11.20
N SER A 45 40.61 -3.22 -11.23
CA SER A 45 39.66 -4.26 -11.61
C SER A 45 38.56 -4.41 -10.56
N GLY A 46 37.68 -3.41 -10.44
CA GLY A 46 36.49 -3.47 -9.59
C GLY A 46 35.24 -3.68 -10.43
N VAL A 47 34.93 -4.92 -10.84
CA VAL A 47 33.55 -5.27 -11.23
C VAL A 47 32.72 -5.38 -9.96
N MET A 48 32.48 -4.24 -9.31
CA MET A 48 31.54 -4.13 -8.22
C MET A 48 30.19 -3.79 -8.83
N THR A 49 29.49 -4.82 -9.28
CA THR A 49 28.13 -4.78 -9.83
C THR A 49 27.22 -3.97 -8.91
N SER A 50 26.51 -2.99 -9.46
CA SER A 50 25.60 -2.07 -8.74
C SER A 50 24.64 -2.79 -7.77
N SER A 51 24.20 -3.99 -8.14
CA SER A 51 23.34 -4.87 -7.33
C SER A 51 23.98 -5.24 -5.99
N THR A 52 25.28 -5.58 -5.97
CA THR A 52 26.01 -5.99 -4.76
C THR A 52 26.13 -4.84 -3.76
N LYS A 53 26.32 -3.61 -4.26
CA LYS A 53 26.29 -2.39 -3.42
C LYS A 53 24.92 -2.15 -2.83
N LEU A 54 23.85 -2.32 -3.61
CA LEU A 54 22.48 -2.13 -3.13
C LEU A 54 22.12 -3.12 -2.02
N PHE A 55 22.44 -4.40 -2.20
CA PHE A 55 22.19 -5.43 -1.18
C PHE A 55 22.99 -5.19 0.11
N SER A 56 24.25 -4.75 0.00
CA SER A 56 25.05 -4.38 1.18
C SER A 56 24.48 -3.16 1.94
N ALA A 57 23.89 -2.19 1.23
CA ALA A 57 23.30 -1.01 1.86
C ALA A 57 21.98 -1.32 2.59
N LEU A 58 21.27 -2.38 2.19
CA LEU A 58 20.02 -2.82 2.79
C LEU A 58 20.23 -3.78 3.97
N ALA A 59 21.42 -4.38 4.12
CA ALA A 59 21.71 -5.35 5.17
C ALA A 59 21.45 -4.83 6.60
N PRO A 60 21.87 -3.60 6.99
CA PRO A 60 21.60 -3.10 8.35
C PRO A 60 20.12 -2.90 8.63
N VAL A 61 19.34 -2.51 7.61
CA VAL A 61 17.88 -2.35 7.72
C VAL A 61 17.23 -3.71 7.90
N SER A 62 17.60 -4.71 7.09
CA SER A 62 17.08 -6.07 7.18
C SER A 62 17.39 -6.69 8.56
N GLU A 63 18.63 -6.57 9.04
CA GLU A 63 19.03 -7.02 10.38
C GLU A 63 18.18 -6.35 11.46
N ALA A 64 18.02 -5.02 11.41
CA ALA A 64 17.22 -4.30 12.39
C ALA A 64 15.74 -4.73 12.39
N LEU A 65 15.16 -5.01 11.21
CA LEU A 65 13.79 -5.48 11.07
C LEU A 65 13.59 -6.90 11.60
N VAL A 66 14.50 -7.83 11.26
CA VAL A 66 14.37 -9.26 11.57
C VAL A 66 14.81 -9.59 12.99
N SER A 67 16.02 -9.19 13.38
CA SER A 67 16.67 -9.59 14.64
C SER A 67 16.86 -8.45 15.64
N GLY A 68 16.70 -7.19 15.23
CA GLY A 68 16.84 -6.03 16.12
C GLY A 68 15.80 -5.99 17.25
N SER A 69 16.07 -5.27 18.35
CA SER A 69 15.04 -5.05 19.38
C SER A 69 13.76 -4.43 18.79
N PRO A 70 12.57 -4.59 19.40
CA PRO A 70 11.33 -4.00 18.88
C PRO A 70 11.48 -2.51 18.54
N LEU A 71 12.20 -1.75 19.37
CA LEU A 71 12.48 -0.34 19.13
C LEU A 71 13.40 -0.11 17.93
N ARG A 72 14.48 -0.91 17.77
CA ARG A 72 15.37 -0.85 16.60
C ARG A 72 14.62 -1.17 15.31
N ALA A 73 13.70 -2.14 15.34
CA ALA A 73 12.92 -2.54 14.18
C ALA A 73 11.93 -1.45 13.74
N VAL A 74 11.22 -0.81 14.68
CA VAL A 74 10.38 0.37 14.37
C VAL A 74 11.24 1.55 13.92
N GLY A 75 12.44 1.73 14.51
CA GLY A 75 13.42 2.71 14.07
C GLY A 75 13.88 2.51 12.61
N ALA A 76 14.02 1.26 12.17
CA ALA A 76 14.33 0.93 10.79
C ALA A 76 13.17 1.30 9.84
N LEU A 77 11.92 1.02 10.22
CA LEU A 77 10.75 1.51 9.46
C LEU A 77 10.74 3.04 9.36
N TYR A 78 11.01 3.72 10.47
CA TYR A 78 11.10 5.19 10.50
C TYR A 78 12.19 5.73 9.59
N ALA A 79 13.36 5.09 9.55
CA ALA A 79 14.43 5.45 8.63
C ALA A 79 14.00 5.29 7.16
N VAL A 80 13.37 4.16 6.81
CA VAL A 80 12.85 3.91 5.46
C VAL A 80 11.78 4.94 5.07
N ALA A 81 10.83 5.23 5.97
CA ALA A 81 9.81 6.25 5.75
C ALA A 81 10.43 7.64 5.55
N SER A 82 11.43 8.00 6.37
CA SER A 82 12.13 9.29 6.29
C SER A 82 12.91 9.46 4.99
N LEU A 83 13.65 8.42 4.57
CA LEU A 83 14.36 8.41 3.30
C LEU A 83 13.43 8.55 2.10
N THR A 84 12.16 8.15 2.24
CA THR A 84 11.14 8.29 1.21
C THR A 84 10.50 9.67 1.24
N VAL A 85 10.00 10.12 2.39
CA VAL A 85 9.14 11.32 2.48
C VAL A 85 9.94 12.62 2.50
N VAL A 86 11.16 12.64 3.06
CA VAL A 86 11.95 13.87 3.20
C VAL A 86 12.30 14.45 1.83
N PRO A 87 12.88 13.71 0.88
CA PRO A 87 13.17 14.25 -0.45
C PRO A 87 11.92 14.79 -1.17
N LEU A 88 10.81 14.07 -1.07
CA LEU A 88 9.54 14.48 -1.67
C LEU A 88 9.01 15.77 -1.05
N THR A 89 9.12 15.90 0.28
CA THR A 89 8.70 17.09 1.02
C THR A 89 9.54 18.32 0.68
N LEU A 90 10.85 18.12 0.46
CA LEU A 90 11.74 19.19 0.02
C LEU A 90 11.31 19.74 -1.35
N ILE A 91 10.82 18.88 -2.24
CA ILE A 91 10.28 19.28 -3.55
C ILE A 91 8.94 20.02 -3.36
N ARG A 92 7.97 19.38 -2.70
CA ARG A 92 6.66 19.98 -2.37
C ARG A 92 6.25 19.63 -0.96
N GLN A 93 5.87 20.63 -0.17
CA GLN A 93 5.36 20.45 1.18
C GLN A 93 4.09 19.58 1.17
N ALA A 94 3.28 19.66 0.11
CA ALA A 94 2.10 18.82 -0.04
C ALA A 94 2.41 17.32 -0.10
N TYR A 95 3.61 16.93 -0.56
CA TYR A 95 3.98 15.52 -0.68
C TYR A 95 4.18 14.83 0.65
N SER A 96 4.39 15.56 1.75
CA SER A 96 4.49 14.99 3.08
C SER A 96 3.27 14.16 3.47
N PHE A 97 2.07 14.54 2.99
CA PHE A 97 0.79 13.92 3.36
C PHE A 97 0.00 13.37 2.17
N SER A 98 0.61 13.34 0.98
CA SER A 98 -0.07 12.93 -0.25
C SER A 98 0.69 11.80 -0.96
N VAL A 99 1.48 12.10 -1.98
CA VAL A 99 2.27 11.08 -2.70
C VAL A 99 3.27 10.40 -1.78
N GLY A 100 3.93 11.16 -0.89
CA GLY A 100 4.90 10.63 0.06
C GLY A 100 4.28 9.68 1.08
N TYR A 101 3.03 9.88 1.48
CA TYR A 101 2.32 8.94 2.35
C TYR A 101 2.21 7.55 1.71
N GLY A 102 1.64 7.47 0.50
CA GLY A 102 1.50 6.20 -0.21
C GLY A 102 2.85 5.55 -0.51
N LEU A 103 3.85 6.34 -0.94
CA LEU A 103 5.19 5.82 -1.21
C LEU A 103 5.90 5.33 0.05
N SER A 104 5.77 6.00 1.20
CA SER A 104 6.36 5.53 2.46
C SER A 104 5.78 4.18 2.88
N VAL A 105 4.45 4.00 2.76
CA VAL A 105 3.82 2.68 3.03
C VAL A 105 4.35 1.62 2.06
N ALA A 106 4.48 1.95 0.77
CA ALA A 106 5.03 1.04 -0.24
C ALA A 106 6.50 0.67 0.04
N THR A 107 7.38 1.63 0.31
CA THR A 107 8.81 1.37 0.53
C THR A 107 9.08 0.62 1.82
N MET A 108 8.33 0.92 2.90
CA MET A 108 8.38 0.13 4.13
C MET A 108 7.89 -1.31 3.91
N SER A 109 6.79 -1.49 3.19
CA SER A 109 6.26 -2.83 2.88
C SER A 109 7.23 -3.62 1.99
N MET A 110 7.88 -2.95 1.03
CA MET A 110 8.93 -3.54 0.21
C MET A 110 10.15 -3.95 1.05
N ALA A 111 10.57 -3.11 2.00
CA ALA A 111 11.65 -3.45 2.93
C ALA A 111 11.31 -4.67 3.80
N LEU A 112 10.06 -4.77 4.27
CA LEU A 112 9.56 -5.93 5.01
C LEU A 112 9.55 -7.19 4.14
N LEU A 113 9.01 -7.13 2.92
CA LEU A 113 8.99 -8.27 2.01
C LEU A 113 10.42 -8.72 1.64
N TYR A 114 11.32 -7.78 1.38
CA TYR A 114 12.72 -8.09 1.14
C TYR A 114 13.38 -8.79 2.35
N ALA A 115 13.15 -8.28 3.56
CA ALA A 115 13.79 -8.80 4.77
C ALA A 115 13.26 -10.19 5.19
N PHE A 116 11.97 -10.45 5.04
CA PHE A 116 11.32 -11.67 5.56
C PHE A 116 10.98 -12.72 4.49
N ILE A 117 10.70 -12.30 3.25
CA ILE A 117 10.16 -13.19 2.20
C ILE A 117 11.18 -13.46 1.10
N PHE A 118 11.96 -12.45 0.72
CA PHE A 118 12.92 -12.53 -0.37
C PHE A 118 14.35 -12.20 0.08
N PRO A 119 14.88 -12.86 1.13
CA PRO A 119 16.24 -12.60 1.57
C PRO A 119 17.21 -12.86 0.41
N GLU A 120 18.20 -11.97 0.26
CA GLU A 120 19.23 -12.02 -0.78
C GLU A 120 18.69 -12.01 -2.24
N GLY A 121 17.44 -11.59 -2.44
CA GLY A 121 16.84 -11.49 -3.77
C GLY A 121 16.28 -12.82 -4.32
N ASN A 122 16.11 -13.83 -3.47
CA ASN A 122 15.35 -15.03 -3.86
C ASN A 122 13.91 -14.62 -4.20
N LEU A 123 13.43 -14.87 -5.43
CA LEU A 123 12.11 -14.47 -5.92
C LEU A 123 11.04 -15.57 -5.76
N SER A 124 11.26 -16.55 -4.88
CA SER A 124 10.29 -17.61 -4.62
C SER A 124 8.98 -17.07 -4.06
N VAL A 125 7.86 -17.38 -4.72
CA VAL A 125 6.51 -16.99 -4.27
C VAL A 125 5.92 -17.97 -3.24
N ALA A 126 6.59 -19.08 -2.96
CA ALA A 126 6.14 -20.10 -2.01
C ALA A 126 5.75 -19.54 -0.62
N PRO A 127 6.45 -18.53 -0.05
CA PRO A 127 6.08 -17.97 1.24
C PRO A 127 4.69 -17.32 1.28
N PHE A 128 4.19 -16.76 0.16
CA PHE A 128 2.84 -16.17 0.12
C PHE A 128 1.73 -17.20 0.18
N GLN A 129 2.01 -18.45 -0.22
CA GLN A 129 1.02 -19.53 -0.16
C GLN A 129 0.77 -20.00 1.28
N SER A 130 1.71 -19.72 2.20
CA SER A 130 1.69 -20.27 3.56
C SER A 130 1.75 -19.21 4.66
N SER A 131 1.89 -17.92 4.32
CA SER A 131 2.08 -16.84 5.29
C SER A 131 1.05 -15.72 5.13
N VAL A 132 0.08 -15.66 6.03
CA VAL A 132 -0.89 -14.56 6.14
C VAL A 132 -0.20 -13.20 6.35
N PRO A 133 0.85 -13.08 7.19
CA PRO A 133 1.62 -11.84 7.31
C PRO A 133 2.27 -11.39 5.99
N ALA A 134 2.74 -12.32 5.15
CA ALA A 134 3.28 -11.97 3.84
C ALA A 134 2.21 -11.37 2.92
N ILE A 135 0.99 -11.92 2.93
CA ILE A 135 -0.16 -11.37 2.20
C ILE A 135 -0.50 -9.97 2.72
N LEU A 136 -0.48 -9.75 4.04
CA LEU A 136 -0.72 -8.43 4.63
C LEU A 136 0.32 -7.39 4.18
N ALA A 137 1.61 -7.75 4.17
CA ALA A 137 2.67 -6.88 3.70
C ALA A 137 2.56 -6.60 2.19
N LEU A 138 2.20 -7.61 1.38
CA LEU A 138 1.94 -7.43 -0.05
C LEU A 138 0.73 -6.52 -0.31
N ASN A 139 -0.37 -6.71 0.45
CA ASN A 139 -1.52 -5.82 0.40
C ASN A 139 -1.14 -4.37 0.71
N SER A 140 -0.26 -4.16 1.69
CA SER A 140 0.25 -2.84 2.07
C SER A 140 1.15 -2.21 0.98
N LEU A 141 1.97 -3.02 0.30
CA LEU A 141 2.74 -2.58 -0.86
C LEU A 141 1.81 -2.14 -2.00
N ILE A 142 0.83 -2.97 -2.36
CA ILE A 142 -0.16 -2.67 -3.41
C ILE A 142 -0.95 -1.41 -3.05
N TYR A 143 -1.43 -1.31 -1.81
CA TYR A 143 -2.12 -0.15 -1.26
C TYR A 143 -1.33 1.13 -1.49
N GLY A 144 -0.06 1.15 -1.05
CA GLY A 144 0.81 2.31 -1.10
C GLY A 144 1.15 2.75 -2.53
N LEU A 145 1.51 1.81 -3.39
CA LEU A 145 1.81 2.08 -4.81
C LEU A 145 0.58 2.64 -5.53
N ARG A 146 -0.58 2.01 -5.33
CA ARG A 146 -1.86 2.44 -5.90
C ARG A 146 -2.22 3.85 -5.44
N LEU A 147 -2.09 4.15 -4.14
CA LEU A 147 -2.44 5.45 -3.58
C LEU A 147 -1.53 6.55 -4.12
N ALA A 148 -0.22 6.33 -4.05
CA ALA A 148 0.77 7.27 -4.55
C ALA A 148 0.56 7.57 -6.03
N SER A 149 0.36 6.53 -6.85
CA SER A 149 0.13 6.64 -8.28
C SER A 149 -1.14 7.41 -8.59
N PHE A 150 -2.26 7.09 -7.92
CA PHE A 150 -3.53 7.78 -8.09
C PHE A 150 -3.43 9.28 -7.75
N ILE A 151 -2.81 9.62 -6.62
CA ILE A 151 -2.65 11.01 -6.19
C ILE A 151 -1.76 11.78 -7.17
N PHE A 152 -0.61 11.19 -7.55
CA PHE A 152 0.34 11.83 -8.46
C PHE A 152 -0.29 12.07 -9.85
N LEU A 153 -0.94 11.06 -10.43
CA LEU A 153 -1.63 11.20 -11.71
C LEU A 153 -2.74 12.26 -11.65
N ARG A 154 -3.51 12.31 -10.55
CA ARG A 154 -4.57 13.30 -10.38
C ARG A 154 -4.01 14.73 -10.24
N GLU A 155 -2.88 14.90 -9.57
CA GLU A 155 -2.22 16.20 -9.49
C GLU A 155 -1.77 16.70 -10.86
N GLN A 156 -1.20 15.82 -11.70
CA GLN A 156 -0.73 16.20 -13.04
C GLN A 156 -1.88 16.45 -14.04
N THR A 157 -3.01 15.73 -13.88
CA THR A 157 -4.13 15.79 -14.84
C THR A 157 -5.23 16.78 -14.45
N VAL A 158 -5.30 17.21 -13.19
CA VAL A 158 -6.35 18.10 -12.70
C VAL A 158 -5.76 19.44 -12.27
N GLU A 159 -6.01 20.49 -13.06
CA GLU A 159 -5.43 21.82 -12.84
C GLU A 159 -5.81 22.42 -11.48
N SER A 160 -7.05 22.20 -11.02
CA SER A 160 -7.51 22.64 -9.69
C SER A 160 -6.69 22.00 -8.55
N LYS A 161 -6.22 20.75 -8.74
CA LYS A 161 -5.37 20.04 -7.78
C LYS A 161 -3.93 20.52 -7.84
N LYS A 162 -3.39 20.74 -9.04
CA LYS A 162 -2.07 21.32 -9.23
C LYS A 162 -1.92 22.67 -8.53
N LYS A 163 -2.91 23.55 -8.66
CA LYS A 163 -2.97 24.84 -7.95
C LYS A 163 -3.03 24.67 -6.44
N ALA A 164 -3.94 23.81 -5.94
CA ALA A 164 -4.06 23.55 -4.51
C ALA A 164 -2.78 22.98 -3.88
N PHE A 165 -2.03 22.12 -4.59
CA PHE A 165 -0.74 21.61 -4.12
C PHE A 165 0.31 22.72 -4.02
N LYS A 166 0.35 23.64 -5.00
CA LYS A 166 1.26 24.79 -4.99
C LYS A 166 0.93 25.78 -3.85
N GLU A 167 -0.34 25.99 -3.54
CA GLU A 167 -0.77 26.86 -2.42
C GLU A 167 -0.38 26.33 -1.04
N LEU A 168 -0.08 25.03 -0.93
CA LEU A 168 0.38 24.40 0.31
C LEU A 168 1.88 24.59 0.57
N ASP A 169 2.65 25.03 -0.43
CA ASP A 169 4.09 25.30 -0.33
C ASP A 169 4.37 26.63 0.38
N LYS A 170 3.99 26.73 1.65
CA LYS A 170 4.08 27.96 2.46
C LYS A 170 5.48 28.22 3.01
N SER A 171 6.29 27.17 3.13
CA SER A 171 7.61 27.22 3.78
C SER A 171 8.74 26.94 2.79
N GLY A 172 9.91 27.53 3.03
CA GLY A 172 11.13 27.19 2.28
C GLY A 172 11.56 25.72 2.52
N PRO A 173 12.29 25.08 1.58
CA PRO A 173 12.51 23.63 1.58
C PRO A 173 13.02 23.05 2.90
N ILE A 174 14.08 23.62 3.48
CA ILE A 174 14.70 23.11 4.72
C ILE A 174 13.74 23.21 5.92
N LYS A 175 12.90 24.24 5.97
CA LYS A 175 11.90 24.41 7.05
C LYS A 175 10.82 23.34 7.02
N ARG A 176 10.73 22.53 5.96
CA ARG A 176 9.77 21.42 5.82
C ARG A 176 10.28 20.12 6.43
N ILE A 177 11.58 20.01 6.75
CA ILE A 177 12.18 18.76 7.28
C ILE A 177 11.53 18.31 8.60
N PRO A 178 11.28 19.17 9.61
CA PRO A 178 10.63 18.73 10.85
C PRO A 178 9.25 18.12 10.62
N LEU A 179 8.47 18.70 9.69
CA LEU A 179 7.18 18.14 9.27
C LEU A 179 7.36 16.77 8.64
N ALA A 180 8.29 16.63 7.69
CA ALA A 180 8.59 15.36 7.02
C ALA A 180 8.99 14.26 8.00
N LEU A 181 9.85 14.57 8.97
CA LEU A 181 10.25 13.64 10.02
C LEU A 181 9.09 13.27 10.94
N GLY A 182 8.28 14.25 11.36
CA GLY A 182 7.09 14.00 12.17
C GLY A 182 6.09 13.05 11.50
N VAL A 183 5.80 13.26 10.21
CA VAL A 183 4.90 12.36 9.46
C VAL A 183 5.53 11.00 9.17
N SER A 184 6.86 10.93 8.97
CA SER A 184 7.57 9.65 8.80
C SER A 184 7.44 8.76 10.03
N LEU A 185 7.46 9.36 11.23
CA LEU A 185 7.28 8.62 12.48
C LEU A 185 5.86 8.05 12.57
N LEU A 186 4.85 8.84 12.22
CA LEU A 186 3.48 8.38 12.15
C LEU A 186 3.34 7.20 11.17
N TYR A 187 3.95 7.29 9.98
CA TYR A 187 3.89 6.21 8.99
C TYR A 187 4.56 4.93 9.49
N ALA A 188 5.72 5.05 10.15
CA ALA A 188 6.38 3.90 10.76
C ALA A 188 5.50 3.24 11.83
N PHE A 189 4.82 4.02 12.66
CA PHE A 189 3.88 3.52 13.65
C PHE A 189 2.69 2.81 13.02
N MET A 190 2.11 3.41 11.97
CA MET A 190 1.00 2.82 11.20
C MET A 190 1.38 1.48 10.55
N THR A 191 2.60 1.34 10.02
CA THR A 191 3.07 0.10 9.36
C THR A 191 3.66 -0.93 10.34
N SER A 192 3.99 -0.52 11.57
CA SER A 192 4.57 -1.41 12.58
C SER A 192 3.78 -2.70 12.89
N PRO A 193 2.43 -2.75 12.80
CA PRO A 193 1.72 -4.01 13.02
C PRO A 193 2.08 -5.10 12.00
N ALA A 194 2.31 -4.74 10.73
CA ALA A 194 2.75 -5.69 9.72
C ALA A 194 4.17 -6.23 9.98
N LEU A 195 5.06 -5.37 10.51
CA LEU A 195 6.38 -5.78 10.98
C LEU A 195 6.27 -6.85 12.09
N PHE A 196 5.48 -6.60 13.13
CA PHE A 196 5.36 -7.56 14.23
C PHE A 196 4.65 -8.86 13.81
N ALA A 197 3.69 -8.80 12.88
CA ALA A 197 3.09 -9.98 12.27
C ALA A 197 4.13 -10.87 11.57
N LEU A 198 5.07 -10.26 10.84
CA LEU A 198 6.12 -10.99 10.13
C LEU A 198 7.21 -11.56 11.05
N ARG A 199 7.41 -10.96 12.23
CA ARG A 199 8.41 -11.41 13.21
C ARG A 199 7.94 -12.60 14.05
N ASP A 200 6.64 -12.80 14.15
CA ASP A 200 6.07 -13.87 14.95
C ASP A 200 6.00 -15.16 14.13
N THR A 201 6.84 -16.13 14.50
CA THR A 201 6.87 -17.48 13.93
C THR A 201 6.17 -18.51 14.84
N THR A 202 5.57 -18.06 15.93
CA THR A 202 5.02 -18.94 16.98
C THR A 202 3.53 -19.22 16.81
N LEU A 203 2.87 -18.54 15.88
CA LEU A 203 1.45 -18.69 15.62
C LEU A 203 1.16 -20.07 15.03
N ALA A 204 0.49 -20.92 15.80
CA ALA A 204 0.17 -22.28 15.37
C ALA A 204 -0.85 -22.26 14.22
N ALA A 205 -0.57 -23.04 13.17
CA ALA A 205 -1.47 -23.26 12.05
C ALA A 205 -2.82 -23.84 12.54
N GLY A 206 -3.93 -23.32 12.01
CA GLY A 206 -5.30 -23.63 12.40
C GLY A 206 -5.78 -22.98 13.70
N SER A 207 -4.92 -22.25 14.42
CA SER A 207 -5.27 -21.64 15.70
C SER A 207 -6.35 -20.55 15.56
N ALA A 208 -7.06 -20.25 16.65
CA ALA A 208 -8.03 -19.16 16.68
C ALA A 208 -7.38 -17.80 16.36
N LEU A 209 -6.15 -17.59 16.83
CA LEU A 209 -5.38 -16.38 16.60
C LEU A 209 -4.98 -16.23 15.11
N GLU A 210 -4.56 -17.31 14.45
CA GLU A 210 -4.31 -17.28 13.00
C GLU A 210 -5.58 -16.94 12.21
N LYS A 211 -6.73 -17.49 12.60
CA LYS A 211 -8.02 -17.14 11.96
C LYS A 211 -8.38 -15.66 12.13
N VAL A 212 -8.11 -15.08 13.30
CA VAL A 212 -8.28 -13.63 13.53
C VAL A 212 -7.34 -12.83 12.64
N GLN A 213 -6.08 -13.25 12.51
CA GLN A 213 -5.11 -12.62 11.62
C GLN A 213 -5.57 -12.68 10.16
N LEU A 214 -6.02 -13.84 9.69
CA LEU A 214 -6.55 -14.04 8.34
C LEU A 214 -7.77 -13.17 8.05
N TYR A 215 -8.77 -13.17 8.96
CA TYR A 215 -9.96 -12.34 8.80
C TYR A 215 -9.61 -10.85 8.76
N SER A 216 -8.72 -10.41 9.65
CA SER A 216 -8.28 -9.01 9.73
C SER A 216 -7.49 -8.59 8.49
N THR A 217 -6.65 -9.46 7.93
CA THR A 217 -6.01 -9.25 6.63
C THR A 217 -7.07 -9.14 5.52
N GLY A 218 -8.13 -9.96 5.55
CA GLY A 218 -9.28 -9.85 4.65
C GLY A 218 -9.99 -8.49 4.74
N VAL A 219 -10.20 -7.97 5.97
CA VAL A 219 -10.74 -6.62 6.19
C VAL A 219 -9.82 -5.55 5.60
N SER A 220 -8.50 -5.71 5.76
CA SER A 220 -7.52 -4.78 5.20
C SER A 220 -7.57 -4.74 3.66
N VAL A 221 -7.63 -5.92 3.02
CA VAL A 221 -7.77 -6.06 1.56
C VAL A 221 -9.09 -5.44 1.08
N PHE A 222 -10.20 -5.73 1.77
CA PHE A 222 -11.49 -5.14 1.45
C PHE A 222 -11.47 -3.62 1.54
N GLY A 223 -10.86 -3.05 2.59
CA GLY A 223 -10.69 -1.61 2.75
C GLY A 223 -9.94 -0.97 1.58
N MET A 224 -8.81 -1.56 1.16
CA MET A 224 -8.03 -1.11 0.02
C MET A 224 -8.84 -1.13 -1.30
N ILE A 225 -9.61 -2.19 -1.54
CA ILE A 225 -10.47 -2.32 -2.73
C ILE A 225 -11.60 -1.28 -2.70
N LEU A 226 -12.28 -1.13 -1.56
CA LEU A 226 -13.36 -0.15 -1.40
C LEU A 226 -12.86 1.27 -1.65
N GLU A 227 -11.68 1.60 -1.10
CA GLU A 227 -11.04 2.90 -1.32
C GLU A 227 -10.76 3.12 -2.81
N ALA A 228 -10.14 2.15 -3.49
CA ALA A 228 -9.81 2.25 -4.91
C ALA A 228 -11.06 2.45 -5.78
N ILE A 229 -12.13 1.72 -5.52
CA ILE A 229 -13.41 1.86 -6.24
C ILE A 229 -14.03 3.23 -5.98
N ALA A 230 -14.07 3.67 -4.72
CA ALA A 230 -14.62 4.95 -4.34
C ALA A 230 -13.87 6.13 -4.98
N ASP A 231 -12.54 6.08 -4.97
CA ASP A 231 -11.69 7.08 -5.61
C ASP A 231 -11.90 7.13 -7.13
N GLN A 232 -12.05 5.97 -7.77
CA GLN A 232 -12.31 5.91 -9.21
C GLN A 232 -13.69 6.48 -9.57
N HIS A 233 -14.74 6.12 -8.81
CA HIS A 233 -16.07 6.73 -8.99
C HIS A 233 -16.04 8.25 -8.80
N LYS A 234 -15.31 8.74 -7.79
CA LYS A 234 -15.15 10.17 -7.53
C LYS A 234 -14.43 10.88 -8.67
N TYR A 235 -13.37 10.26 -9.19
CA TYR A 235 -12.59 10.79 -10.30
C TYR A 235 -13.45 10.90 -11.56
N GLN A 236 -14.18 9.85 -11.91
CA GLN A 236 -15.08 9.85 -13.08
C GLN A 236 -16.19 10.89 -12.97
N ALA A 237 -16.82 11.03 -11.79
CA ALA A 237 -17.89 12.00 -11.58
C ALA A 237 -17.45 13.46 -11.76
N LYS A 238 -16.18 13.76 -11.43
CA LYS A 238 -15.61 15.12 -11.44
C LYS A 238 -14.77 15.44 -12.67
N ARG A 239 -14.40 14.44 -13.47
CA ARG A 239 -13.56 14.61 -14.65
C ARG A 239 -14.20 15.61 -15.63
N GLY A 240 -13.47 16.67 -15.97
CA GLY A 240 -13.91 17.71 -16.90
C GLY A 240 -14.91 18.71 -16.33
N LYS A 241 -15.22 18.66 -15.02
CA LYS A 241 -16.17 19.56 -14.34
C LYS A 241 -15.48 20.43 -13.28
N ASP A 242 -14.18 20.62 -13.41
CA ASP A 242 -13.41 21.45 -12.50
C ASP A 242 -13.82 22.93 -12.63
N GLY A 243 -14.16 23.55 -11.50
CA GLY A 243 -14.55 24.97 -11.48
C GLY A 243 -16.05 25.23 -11.63
N GLU A 244 -16.87 24.20 -11.85
CA GLU A 244 -18.32 24.38 -11.81
C GLU A 244 -18.82 24.61 -10.37
N ASP A 245 -19.73 25.57 -10.22
CA ASP A 245 -20.41 25.86 -8.95
C ASP A 245 -21.64 24.98 -8.71
N LYS A 246 -22.09 24.25 -9.73
CA LYS A 246 -23.19 23.29 -9.59
C LYS A 246 -22.71 22.01 -8.90
N PHE A 247 -23.52 21.52 -7.97
CA PHE A 247 -23.25 20.23 -7.33
C PHE A 247 -23.42 19.09 -8.34
N VAL A 248 -22.34 18.35 -8.57
CA VAL A 248 -22.35 17.08 -9.32
C VAL A 248 -21.81 15.99 -8.41
N GLY A 249 -22.72 15.39 -7.64
CA GLY A 249 -22.40 14.33 -6.69
C GLY A 249 -22.22 12.98 -7.37
N PRO A 250 -21.23 12.16 -6.98
CA PRO A 250 -21.22 10.76 -7.34
C PRO A 250 -22.44 10.07 -6.71
N THR A 251 -23.30 9.51 -7.56
CA THR A 251 -24.49 8.71 -7.18
C THR A 251 -24.24 7.21 -7.33
N THR A 252 -22.98 6.82 -7.55
CA THR A 252 -22.58 5.42 -7.70
C THR A 252 -22.78 4.65 -6.38
N TRP A 253 -22.85 3.32 -6.48
CA TRP A 253 -23.23 2.46 -5.34
C TRP A 253 -22.34 2.67 -4.11
N SER A 254 -21.04 2.93 -4.27
CA SER A 254 -20.13 3.14 -3.13
C SER A 254 -20.51 4.36 -2.31
N TYR A 255 -21.06 5.40 -2.95
CA TYR A 255 -21.51 6.63 -2.30
C TYR A 255 -22.90 6.51 -1.68
N ARG A 256 -23.60 5.36 -1.84
CA ARG A 256 -24.80 5.05 -1.06
C ARG A 256 -24.48 4.62 0.38
N LEU A 257 -23.23 4.23 0.66
CA LEU A 257 -22.80 3.77 1.98
C LEU A 257 -22.61 4.96 2.94
N CYS A 258 -21.83 5.95 2.52
CA CYS A 258 -21.54 7.18 3.24
C CYS A 258 -21.03 8.26 2.28
N ARG A 259 -20.86 9.49 2.75
CA ARG A 259 -20.38 10.62 1.94
C ARG A 259 -18.91 10.48 1.53
N HIS A 260 -18.11 9.80 2.34
CA HIS A 260 -16.66 9.60 2.10
C HIS A 260 -16.26 8.12 2.10
N PRO A 261 -16.74 7.30 1.14
CA PRO A 261 -16.47 5.86 1.12
C PRO A 261 -14.99 5.55 0.88
N ASN A 262 -14.25 6.46 0.26
CA ASN A 262 -12.80 6.35 0.12
C ASN A 262 -12.09 6.43 1.49
N TYR A 263 -12.51 7.33 2.37
CA TYR A 263 -11.97 7.40 3.73
C TYR A 263 -12.42 6.23 4.60
N LEU A 264 -13.63 5.70 4.37
CA LEU A 264 -14.07 4.46 5.02
C LEU A 264 -13.17 3.28 4.61
N GLY A 265 -12.86 3.13 3.32
CA GLY A 265 -11.94 2.12 2.82
C GLY A 265 -10.55 2.22 3.47
N GLU A 266 -10.01 3.44 3.57
CA GLU A 266 -8.74 3.70 4.25
C GLU A 266 -8.79 3.34 5.74
N ILE A 267 -9.87 3.70 6.45
CA ILE A 267 -10.08 3.31 7.86
C ILE A 267 -10.10 1.79 8.00
N LEU A 268 -10.84 1.07 7.15
CA LEU A 268 -10.92 -0.39 7.17
C LEU A 268 -9.56 -1.03 6.86
N PHE A 269 -8.80 -0.45 5.92
CA PHE A 269 -7.44 -0.89 5.62
C PHE A 269 -6.56 -0.89 6.86
N TRP A 270 -6.54 0.24 7.60
CA TRP A 270 -5.70 0.42 8.79
C TRP A 270 -6.19 -0.37 10.00
N ILE A 271 -7.51 -0.47 10.21
CA ILE A 271 -8.08 -1.31 11.27
C ILE A 271 -7.72 -2.78 11.01
N GLY A 272 -7.89 -3.26 9.78
CA GLY A 272 -7.52 -4.63 9.40
C GLY A 272 -6.04 -4.90 9.58
N LEU A 273 -5.18 -3.98 9.17
CA LEU A 273 -3.72 -4.10 9.34
C LEU A 273 -3.31 -4.12 10.82
N PHE A 274 -3.86 -3.22 11.63
CA PHE A 274 -3.61 -3.21 13.07
C PHE A 274 -4.11 -4.51 13.73
N ALA A 275 -5.35 -4.92 13.45
CA ALA A 275 -5.94 -6.11 14.03
C ALA A 275 -5.14 -7.37 13.66
N ALA A 276 -4.74 -7.52 12.39
CA ALA A 276 -3.91 -8.63 11.92
C ALA A 276 -2.53 -8.67 12.59
N GLY A 277 -1.91 -7.52 12.80
CA GLY A 277 -0.61 -7.44 13.49
C GLY A 277 -0.69 -7.60 15.01
N SER A 278 -1.77 -7.12 15.63
CA SER A 278 -1.94 -7.10 17.09
C SER A 278 -1.95 -8.49 17.71
N VAL A 279 -2.37 -9.50 16.93
CA VAL A 279 -2.33 -10.92 17.29
C VAL A 279 -0.92 -11.36 17.69
N SER A 280 0.09 -10.75 17.08
CA SER A 280 1.52 -11.07 17.25
C SER A 280 2.26 -10.11 18.19
N PHE A 281 1.58 -9.18 18.87
CA PHE A 281 2.25 -8.22 19.76
C PHE A 281 2.76 -8.86 21.04
N GLY A 282 2.08 -9.91 21.52
CA GLY A 282 2.40 -10.56 22.78
C GLY A 282 2.56 -9.55 23.93
N LYS A 283 3.69 -9.63 24.63
CA LYS A 283 4.06 -8.73 25.74
C LYS A 283 4.89 -7.51 25.30
N SER A 284 5.08 -7.29 24.00
CA SER A 284 5.91 -6.19 23.51
C SER A 284 5.20 -4.84 23.71
N ILE A 285 5.65 -4.08 24.71
CA ILE A 285 5.15 -2.71 24.97
C ILE A 285 5.34 -1.82 23.74
N VAL A 286 6.48 -1.95 23.06
CA VAL A 286 6.78 -1.17 21.85
C VAL A 286 5.76 -1.47 20.74
N ALA A 287 5.39 -2.73 20.54
CA ALA A 287 4.41 -3.09 19.52
C ALA A 287 3.03 -2.49 19.82
N TRP A 288 2.57 -2.62 21.07
CA TRP A 288 1.30 -2.03 21.51
C TRP A 288 1.29 -0.51 21.39
N VAL A 289 2.33 0.18 21.87
CA VAL A 289 2.41 1.65 21.83
C VAL A 289 2.49 2.16 20.41
N CYS A 290 3.43 1.67 19.59
CA CYS A 290 3.60 2.13 18.21
C CYS A 290 2.37 1.82 17.36
N GLY A 291 1.85 0.58 17.41
CA GLY A 291 0.68 0.19 16.65
C GLY A 291 -0.57 1.00 17.03
N THR A 292 -0.80 1.20 18.33
CA THR A 292 -2.00 1.93 18.81
C THR A 292 -1.91 3.41 18.50
N LEU A 293 -0.75 4.04 18.68
CA LEU A 293 -0.54 5.45 18.30
C LEU A 293 -0.65 5.65 16.79
N GLY A 294 -0.15 4.71 16.00
CA GLY A 294 -0.31 4.70 14.54
C GLY A 294 -1.78 4.65 14.13
N LEU A 295 -2.54 3.68 14.65
CA LEU A 295 -3.97 3.54 14.39
C LEU A 295 -4.76 4.78 14.85
N TRP A 296 -4.54 5.22 16.10
CA TRP A 296 -5.22 6.40 16.63
C TRP A 296 -4.93 7.65 15.80
N GLY A 297 -3.67 7.84 15.38
CA GLY A 297 -3.26 8.97 14.55
C GLY A 297 -3.99 9.01 13.20
N ILE A 298 -4.01 7.89 12.47
CA ILE A 298 -4.67 7.85 11.16
C ILE A 298 -6.19 8.00 11.26
N LEU A 299 -6.83 7.35 12.26
CA LEU A 299 -8.26 7.51 12.49
C LEU A 299 -8.60 8.98 12.78
N SER A 300 -7.83 9.63 13.67
CA SER A 300 -8.03 11.05 14.01
C SER A 300 -7.90 11.96 12.78
N ILE A 301 -6.92 11.69 11.90
CA ILE A 301 -6.74 12.44 10.65
C ILE A 301 -7.94 12.22 9.72
N MET A 302 -8.44 10.98 9.57
CA MET A 302 -9.57 10.66 8.69
C MET A 302 -10.88 11.29 9.16
N PHE A 303 -11.20 11.19 10.46
CA PHE A 303 -12.38 11.85 11.04
C PHE A 303 -12.28 13.38 10.95
N GLY A 304 -11.11 13.96 11.19
CA GLY A 304 -10.90 15.39 11.02
C GLY A 304 -11.01 15.83 9.55
N ALA A 305 -10.52 15.02 8.61
CA ALA A 305 -10.56 15.32 7.19
C ALA A 305 -11.98 15.26 6.61
N SER A 306 -12.79 14.26 6.99
CA SER A 306 -14.18 14.16 6.55
C SER A 306 -15.02 15.33 7.04
N SER A 307 -14.90 15.70 8.31
CA SER A 307 -15.63 16.83 8.90
C SER A 307 -15.32 18.16 8.20
N ARG A 308 -14.03 18.43 7.95
CA ARG A 308 -13.63 19.61 7.17
C ARG A 308 -14.16 19.57 5.73
N LEU A 309 -14.25 18.39 5.12
CA LEU A 309 -14.74 18.24 3.76
C LEU A 309 -16.27 18.43 3.69
N ASP A 310 -17.01 17.89 4.64
CA ASP A 310 -18.45 18.12 4.78
C ASP A 310 -18.75 19.61 4.94
N LYS A 311 -18.00 20.31 5.80
CA LYS A 311 -18.15 21.76 5.98
C LYS A 311 -17.90 22.53 4.68
N LYS A 312 -16.81 22.22 3.97
CA LYS A 312 -16.49 22.85 2.68
C LYS A 312 -17.54 22.57 1.59
N GLN A 313 -18.12 21.37 1.59
CA GLN A 313 -19.20 21.04 0.66
C GLN A 313 -20.47 21.81 0.99
N GLU A 314 -20.80 21.97 2.27
CA GLU A 314 -21.91 22.79 2.71
C GLU A 314 -21.74 24.26 2.33
N GLU A 315 -20.56 24.82 2.56
CA GLU A 315 -20.23 26.21 2.20
C GLU A 315 -20.33 26.44 0.68
N LYS A 316 -19.91 25.46 -0.13
CA LYS A 316 -19.91 25.60 -1.59
C LYS A 316 -21.27 25.31 -2.24
N TYR A 317 -21.97 24.28 -1.77
CA TYR A 317 -23.15 23.73 -2.44
C TYR A 317 -24.45 23.86 -1.63
N GLY A 318 -24.38 24.42 -0.42
CA GLY A 318 -25.54 24.71 0.42
C GLY A 318 -26.58 25.53 -0.34
N GLY A 319 -27.85 25.19 -0.13
CA GLY A 319 -28.99 25.83 -0.82
C GLY A 319 -29.28 25.31 -2.23
N GLN A 320 -28.40 24.50 -2.83
CA GLN A 320 -28.70 23.85 -4.11
C GLN A 320 -29.57 22.61 -3.88
N SER A 321 -30.72 22.55 -4.56
CA SER A 321 -31.69 21.44 -4.44
C SER A 321 -31.04 20.07 -4.64
N ALA A 322 -30.18 19.91 -5.65
CA ALA A 322 -29.47 18.67 -5.93
C ALA A 322 -28.54 18.20 -4.79
N TYR A 323 -27.88 19.13 -4.11
CA TYR A 323 -27.00 18.80 -2.98
C TYR A 323 -27.80 18.41 -1.74
N VAL A 324 -28.87 19.15 -1.45
CA VAL A 324 -29.79 18.85 -0.34
C VAL A 324 -30.42 17.47 -0.51
N GLU A 325 -30.88 17.14 -1.71
CA GLU A 325 -31.45 15.83 -2.03
C GLU A 325 -30.41 14.71 -1.92
N TRP A 326 -29.20 14.90 -2.45
CA TRP A 326 -28.12 13.92 -2.33
C TRP A 326 -27.75 13.66 -0.86
N LYS A 327 -27.60 14.72 -0.04
CA LYS A 327 -27.24 14.61 1.38
C LYS A 327 -28.31 13.90 2.19
N LYS A 328 -29.60 14.05 1.83
CA LYS A 328 -30.70 13.29 2.43
C LYS A 328 -30.59 11.79 2.14
N ASN A 329 -30.17 11.42 0.94
CA ASN A 329 -30.00 10.03 0.52
C ASN A 329 -28.71 9.39 1.06
N VAL A 330 -27.73 10.20 1.49
CA VAL A 330 -26.44 9.76 2.05
C VAL A 330 -26.18 10.44 3.41
N PRO A 331 -26.92 10.04 4.47
CA PRO A 331 -26.94 10.78 5.74
C PRO A 331 -25.64 10.64 6.54
N TYR A 332 -24.88 9.57 6.35
CA TYR A 332 -23.66 9.28 7.11
C TYR A 332 -22.41 9.91 6.49
N SER A 333 -21.57 10.54 7.30
CA SER A 333 -20.31 11.12 6.82
C SER A 333 -19.28 10.04 6.46
N LEU A 334 -18.95 9.20 7.43
CA LEU A 334 -17.87 8.21 7.36
C LEU A 334 -18.35 6.80 7.68
N VAL A 335 -18.83 6.59 8.90
CA VAL A 335 -19.25 5.28 9.38
C VAL A 335 -20.76 5.16 9.16
N PRO A 336 -21.21 4.20 8.32
CA PRO A 336 -22.64 3.93 8.21
C PRO A 336 -23.22 3.67 9.61
N LEU A 337 -24.41 4.20 9.89
CA LEU A 337 -25.13 4.07 11.17
C LEU A 337 -24.69 5.02 12.30
N PHE A 338 -23.60 5.79 12.14
CA PHE A 338 -23.21 6.86 13.08
C PHE A 338 -23.27 8.21 12.36
N LYS A 339 -24.15 9.11 12.83
CA LYS A 339 -24.35 10.44 12.24
C LYS A 339 -23.21 11.39 12.59
#